data_AF-A0A401Y0F0-F1
#
_entry.id   AF-A0A401Y0F0-F1
#
_cell.length_a   1.000
_cell.length_b   1.000
_cell.length_c   1.000
_cell.angle_alpha   90.00
_cell.angle_beta   90.00
_cell.angle_gamma   90.00
#
_symmetry.space_group_name_H-M   'P 1'
#
loop_
_entity.id
_entity.type
_entity.pdbx_description
1 polymer ?
#
loop_
_entity_poly.entity_id
_entity_poly.type
_entity_poly.pdbx_seq_one_letter_code
_entity_poly.pdbx_strand_id
1 'polypeptide(L)'
;MTVWDEWGALTRFLESARIAFARERNLWHALELADREAVTINAPASEHGRYAVSLGQHIAAVDDEVTLHASVLIHSYALTESTICGLLGVSPRRTNGIEDWATRALEANGRSWDSVQAGLPGAVEVAVVRNAFAHGTRTVDAQGAKRLQAVGTQVSAGQAVTLTYEELREYRIRLRGILRYGGADPKVSSSK
;
A
#
# COMPACT_ATOMS: atom_id res chain seq x y z
N MET A 1 -20.39 0.13 -7.81
CA MET A 1 -19.45 -0.18 -6.72
C MET A 1 -18.83 1.13 -6.28
N THR A 2 -18.85 1.43 -4.99
CA THR A 2 -18.29 2.67 -4.42
C THR A 2 -16.81 2.50 -4.10
N VAL A 3 -16.07 3.61 -3.92
CA VAL A 3 -14.68 3.56 -3.42
C VAL A 3 -14.58 2.82 -2.09
N TRP A 4 -15.61 2.89 -1.26
CA TRP A 4 -15.65 2.24 0.05
C TRP A 4 -15.85 0.73 -0.05
N ASP A 5 -16.55 0.25 -1.07
CA ASP A 5 -16.66 -1.18 -1.37
C ASP A 5 -15.30 -1.75 -1.76
N GLU A 6 -14.57 -1.05 -2.65
CA GLU A 6 -13.21 -1.44 -3.06
C GLU A 6 -12.21 -1.35 -1.91
N TRP A 7 -12.27 -0.29 -1.10
CA TRP A 7 -11.45 -0.15 0.10
C TRP A 7 -11.71 -1.30 1.09
N GLY A 8 -12.98 -1.67 1.26
CA GLY A 8 -13.40 -2.81 2.07
C GLY A 8 -12.89 -4.13 1.51
N ALA A 9 -12.93 -4.32 0.19
CA ALA A 9 -12.39 -5.49 -0.48
C ALA A 9 -10.87 -5.63 -0.27
N LEU A 10 -10.10 -4.54 -0.44
CA LEU A 10 -8.67 -4.53 -0.16
C LEU A 10 -8.35 -4.83 1.31
N THR A 11 -9.18 -4.33 2.23
CA THR A 11 -9.02 -4.64 3.67
C THR A 11 -9.26 -6.12 3.94
N ARG A 12 -10.33 -6.71 3.41
CA ARG A 12 -10.62 -8.14 3.57
C ARG A 12 -9.53 -9.01 2.94
N PHE A 13 -9.02 -8.62 1.78
CA PHE A 13 -7.89 -9.29 1.14
C PHE A 13 -6.65 -9.29 2.06
N LEU A 14 -6.24 -8.12 2.58
CA LEU A 14 -5.10 -8.01 3.49
C LEU A 14 -5.23 -8.93 4.69
N GLU A 15 -6.35 -8.85 5.42
CA GLU A 15 -6.51 -9.64 6.64
C GLU A 15 -6.62 -11.14 6.34
N SER A 16 -7.33 -11.53 5.28
CA SER A 16 -7.44 -12.94 4.88
C SER A 16 -6.08 -13.51 4.44
N ALA A 17 -5.30 -12.75 3.67
CA ALA A 17 -3.97 -13.16 3.23
C ALA A 17 -3.00 -13.32 4.41
N ARG A 18 -3.01 -12.39 5.37
CA ARG A 18 -2.19 -12.48 6.59
C ARG A 18 -2.51 -13.74 7.39
N ILE A 19 -3.80 -14.04 7.58
CA ILE A 19 -4.23 -15.26 8.28
C ILE A 19 -3.77 -16.51 7.52
N ALA A 20 -3.92 -16.53 6.19
CA ALA A 20 -3.49 -17.64 5.36
C ALA A 20 -1.97 -17.86 5.44
N PHE A 21 -1.17 -16.81 5.34
CA PHE A 21 0.30 -16.89 5.41
C PHE A 21 0.77 -17.32 6.80
N ALA A 22 0.18 -16.77 7.86
CA ALA A 22 0.49 -17.19 9.23
C ALA A 22 0.15 -18.68 9.46
N ARG A 23 -0.98 -19.15 8.93
CA ARG A 23 -1.36 -20.56 9.00
C ARG A 23 -0.36 -21.46 8.26
N GLU A 24 0.02 -21.08 7.05
CA GLU A 24 0.97 -21.82 6.21
C GLU A 24 2.36 -21.88 6.89
N ARG A 25 2.84 -20.75 7.41
CA ARG A 25 4.08 -20.66 8.20
C ARG A 25 4.04 -21.62 9.39
N ASN A 26 2.99 -21.53 10.20
CA ASN A 26 2.84 -22.37 11.39
C ASN A 26 2.82 -23.86 11.04
N LEU A 27 2.17 -24.24 9.93
CA LEU A 27 2.16 -25.62 9.44
C LEU A 27 3.59 -26.11 9.14
N TRP A 28 4.35 -25.39 8.33
CA TRP A 28 5.69 -25.82 7.92
C TRP A 28 6.70 -25.83 9.08
N HIS A 29 6.54 -24.95 10.06
CA HIS A 29 7.38 -24.98 11.26
C HIS A 29 7.02 -26.11 12.22
N ALA A 30 5.75 -26.53 12.28
CA ALA A 30 5.30 -27.61 13.17
C ALA A 30 5.59 -29.03 12.62
N LEU A 31 5.82 -29.19 11.32
CA LEU A 31 6.07 -30.49 10.72
C LEU A 31 7.46 -31.04 11.09
N GLU A 32 7.47 -32.19 11.75
CA GLU A 32 8.67 -33.00 11.95
C GLU A 32 8.96 -33.83 10.70
N LEU A 33 9.92 -33.36 9.91
CA LEU A 33 10.32 -33.99 8.65
C LEU A 33 11.68 -34.65 8.85
N ALA A 34 11.82 -35.91 8.39
CA ALA A 34 13.06 -36.67 8.50
C ALA A 34 14.23 -36.01 7.75
N ASP A 35 13.94 -35.39 6.60
CA ASP A 35 14.88 -34.59 5.82
C ASP A 35 14.14 -33.39 5.21
N ARG A 36 14.37 -32.19 5.75
CA ARG A 36 13.70 -30.95 5.29
C ARG A 36 14.27 -30.46 3.96
N GLU A 37 15.53 -30.74 3.66
CA GLU A 37 16.21 -30.26 2.45
C GLU A 37 15.75 -31.03 1.21
N ALA A 38 15.30 -32.28 1.39
CA ALA A 38 14.72 -33.08 0.32
C ALA A 38 13.28 -32.68 -0.06
N VAL A 39 12.61 -31.83 0.72
CA VAL A 39 11.20 -31.47 0.47
C VAL A 39 11.09 -30.43 -0.65
N THR A 40 10.27 -30.76 -1.66
CA THR A 40 9.95 -29.87 -2.79
C THR A 40 8.46 -29.52 -2.79
N ILE A 41 8.16 -28.22 -2.84
CA ILE A 41 6.80 -27.70 -2.98
C ILE A 41 6.48 -27.55 -4.47
N ASN A 42 5.31 -28.06 -4.88
CA ASN A 42 4.88 -28.04 -6.28
C ASN A 42 3.50 -27.42 -6.40
N ALA A 43 3.30 -26.55 -7.39
CA ALA A 43 1.96 -26.18 -7.82
C ALA A 43 1.52 -27.05 -9.03
N PRO A 44 0.21 -27.18 -9.28
CA PRO A 44 -0.27 -27.79 -10.52
C PRO A 44 0.39 -27.13 -11.74
N ALA A 45 0.68 -27.94 -12.77
CA ALA A 45 1.26 -27.42 -13.99
C ALA A 45 0.33 -26.35 -14.61
N SER A 46 0.92 -25.24 -15.01
CA SER A 46 0.24 -24.20 -15.77
C SER A 46 0.76 -24.17 -17.20
N GLU A 47 0.05 -23.48 -18.10
CA GLU A 47 0.52 -23.24 -19.47
C GLU A 47 1.91 -22.58 -19.54
N HIS A 48 2.32 -21.89 -18.47
CA HIS A 48 3.57 -21.14 -18.37
C HIS A 48 4.68 -21.93 -17.66
N GLY A 49 4.46 -23.23 -17.40
CA GLY A 49 5.43 -24.12 -16.78
C GLY A 49 5.03 -24.63 -15.40
N ARG A 50 5.97 -25.34 -14.77
CA ARG A 50 5.81 -25.97 -13.47
C ARG A 50 6.51 -25.14 -12.40
N TYR A 51 5.77 -24.77 -11.36
CA TYR A 51 6.34 -24.22 -10.14
C TYR A 51 6.83 -25.37 -9.25
N ALA A 52 8.13 -25.41 -9.00
CA ALA A 52 8.76 -26.35 -8.08
C ALA A 52 9.91 -25.65 -7.35
N VAL A 53 9.86 -25.60 -6.02
CA VAL A 53 10.85 -24.92 -5.17
C VAL A 53 11.19 -25.77 -3.94
N SER A 54 12.33 -25.52 -3.32
CA SER A 54 12.65 -26.15 -2.04
C SER A 54 11.72 -25.65 -0.92
N LEU A 55 11.57 -26.44 0.15
CA LEU A 55 10.81 -26.00 1.33
C LEU A 55 11.35 -24.69 1.90
N GLY A 56 12.67 -24.50 1.94
CA GLY A 56 13.28 -23.25 2.40
C GLY A 56 12.88 -22.03 1.56
N GLN A 57 12.85 -22.18 0.24
CA GLN A 57 12.39 -21.12 -0.67
C GLN A 57 10.90 -20.79 -0.48
N HIS A 58 10.06 -21.81 -0.27
CA HIS A 58 8.63 -21.61 0.02
C HIS A 58 8.40 -20.87 1.33
N ILE A 59 9.06 -21.28 2.42
CA ILE A 59 8.96 -20.61 3.72
C ILE A 59 9.43 -19.16 3.60
N ALA A 60 10.58 -18.91 2.96
CA ALA A 60 11.07 -17.55 2.75
C ALA A 60 10.06 -16.67 1.98
N ALA A 61 9.34 -17.24 1.01
CA ALA A 61 8.30 -16.52 0.27
C ALA A 61 7.06 -16.22 1.13
N VAL A 62 6.64 -17.15 1.99
CA VAL A 62 5.52 -16.97 2.94
C VAL A 62 5.89 -16.01 4.09
N ASP A 63 7.16 -15.92 4.43
CA ASP A 63 7.69 -15.01 5.44
C ASP A 63 7.92 -13.58 4.92
N ASP A 64 7.93 -13.36 3.60
CA ASP A 64 8.02 -12.03 2.99
C ASP A 64 6.68 -11.28 3.07
N GLU A 65 6.30 -10.89 4.29
CA GLU A 65 5.10 -10.09 4.54
C GLU A 65 5.20 -8.70 3.90
N VAL A 66 6.41 -8.20 3.66
CA VAL A 66 6.66 -6.90 3.04
C VAL A 66 6.09 -6.86 1.62
N THR A 67 6.24 -7.94 0.84
CA THR A 67 5.65 -8.02 -0.49
C THR A 67 4.12 -7.91 -0.44
N LEU A 68 3.46 -8.62 0.48
CA LEU A 68 2.00 -8.49 0.69
C LEU A 68 1.61 -7.05 1.06
N HIS A 69 2.30 -6.46 2.03
CA HIS A 69 2.01 -5.11 2.47
C HIS A 69 2.21 -4.08 1.36
N ALA A 70 3.27 -4.22 0.57
CA ALA A 70 3.59 -3.36 -0.55
C ALA A 70 2.49 -3.41 -1.62
N SER A 71 2.00 -4.61 -1.98
CA SER A 71 0.88 -4.76 -2.91
C SER A 71 -0.35 -4.00 -2.41
N VAL A 72 -0.71 -4.17 -1.13
CA VAL A 72 -1.88 -3.48 -0.56
C VAL A 72 -1.70 -1.96 -0.50
N LEU A 73 -0.49 -1.47 -0.19
CA LEU A 73 -0.19 -0.04 -0.21
C LEU A 73 -0.33 0.54 -1.61
N ILE A 74 0.25 -0.12 -2.62
CA ILE A 74 0.19 0.31 -4.03
C ILE A 74 -1.28 0.39 -4.49
N HIS A 75 -2.08 -0.65 -4.21
CA HIS A 75 -3.49 -0.65 -4.57
C HIS A 75 -4.31 0.40 -3.80
N SER A 76 -4.05 0.59 -2.50
CA SER A 76 -4.73 1.62 -1.70
C SER A 76 -4.42 3.03 -2.19
N TYR A 77 -3.16 3.29 -2.57
CA TYR A 77 -2.76 4.56 -3.17
C TYR A 77 -3.44 4.77 -4.52
N ALA A 78 -3.38 3.78 -5.41
CA ALA A 78 -3.95 3.88 -6.75
C ALA A 78 -5.48 4.12 -6.70
N LEU A 79 -6.18 3.45 -5.80
CA LEU A 79 -7.61 3.67 -5.54
C LEU A 79 -7.89 5.11 -5.08
N THR A 80 -7.05 5.63 -4.18
CA THR A 80 -7.20 6.99 -3.67
C THR A 80 -6.96 8.02 -4.78
N GLU A 81 -5.86 7.87 -5.52
CA GLU A 81 -5.49 8.77 -6.62
C GLU A 81 -6.54 8.77 -7.73
N SER A 82 -7.00 7.60 -8.17
CA SER A 82 -8.01 7.49 -9.23
C SER A 82 -9.34 8.13 -8.82
N THR A 83 -9.78 7.88 -7.58
CA THR A 83 -11.02 8.45 -7.04
C THR A 83 -10.94 9.96 -6.96
N ILE A 84 -9.89 10.50 -6.34
CA ILE A 84 -9.76 11.95 -6.14
C ILE A 84 -9.57 12.68 -7.48
N CYS A 85 -8.72 12.15 -8.37
CA CYS A 85 -8.55 12.74 -9.69
C CYS A 85 -9.85 12.71 -10.51
N GLY A 86 -10.64 11.63 -10.38
CA GLY A 86 -11.98 11.53 -10.97
C GLY A 86 -12.94 12.61 -10.45
N LEU A 87 -12.97 12.85 -9.14
CA LEU A 87 -13.79 13.92 -8.53
C LEU A 87 -13.36 15.32 -8.98
N LEU A 88 -12.07 15.54 -9.19
CA LEU A 88 -11.52 16.80 -9.66
C LEU A 88 -11.63 17.00 -11.19
N GLY A 89 -11.98 15.96 -11.95
CA GLY A 89 -11.99 15.99 -13.41
C GLY A 89 -10.58 16.17 -14.02
N VAL A 90 -9.53 15.73 -13.32
CA VAL A 90 -8.13 15.84 -13.76
C VAL A 90 -7.53 14.47 -14.03
N SER A 91 -6.52 14.41 -14.92
CA SER A 91 -5.78 13.18 -15.16
C SER A 91 -4.66 13.03 -14.12
N PRO A 92 -4.49 11.86 -13.45
CA PRO A 92 -3.37 11.64 -12.53
C PRO A 92 -2.00 11.93 -13.15
N ARG A 93 -1.83 11.65 -14.46
CA ARG A 93 -0.57 11.90 -15.20
C ARG A 93 -0.22 13.38 -15.37
N ARG A 94 -1.17 14.28 -15.11
CA ARG A 94 -1.01 15.73 -15.24
C ARG A 94 -0.96 16.43 -13.88
N THR A 95 -0.86 15.67 -12.80
CA THR A 95 -0.76 16.20 -11.43
C THR A 95 0.66 16.04 -10.92
N ASN A 96 1.06 16.92 -10.00
CA ASN A 96 2.39 16.88 -9.38
C ASN A 96 2.44 15.92 -8.16
N GLY A 97 1.77 14.75 -8.27
CA GLY A 97 1.70 13.76 -7.19
C GLY A 97 0.65 14.07 -6.12
N ILE A 98 0.72 13.32 -5.01
CA ILE A 98 -0.25 13.39 -3.91
C ILE A 98 -0.40 14.78 -3.32
N GLU A 99 0.69 15.54 -3.29
CA GLU A 99 0.75 16.92 -2.82
C GLU A 99 -0.21 17.82 -3.60
N ASP A 100 -0.35 17.59 -4.91
CA ASP A 100 -1.15 18.42 -5.79
C ASP A 100 -2.61 17.99 -5.80
N TRP A 101 -2.89 16.74 -6.16
CA TRP A 101 -4.29 16.29 -6.28
C TRP A 101 -5.01 16.24 -4.95
N ALA A 102 -4.34 15.90 -3.84
CA ALA A 102 -4.99 15.86 -2.54
C ALA A 102 -5.22 17.28 -1.99
N THR A 103 -4.28 18.21 -2.18
CA THR A 103 -4.46 19.61 -1.77
C THR A 103 -5.67 20.22 -2.46
N ARG A 104 -5.77 20.09 -3.79
CA ARG A 104 -6.93 20.60 -4.56
C ARG A 104 -8.25 20.00 -4.07
N ALA A 105 -8.27 18.71 -3.75
CA ALA A 105 -9.47 18.04 -3.27
C ALA A 105 -9.87 18.50 -1.86
N LEU A 106 -8.92 18.67 -0.95
CA LEU A 106 -9.17 19.20 0.39
C LEU A 106 -9.71 20.63 0.31
N GLU A 107 -9.06 21.50 -0.46
CA GLU A 107 -9.46 22.90 -0.65
C GLU A 107 -10.86 23.01 -1.26
N ALA A 108 -11.16 22.20 -2.29
CA ALA A 108 -12.49 22.16 -2.93
C ALA A 108 -13.61 21.73 -1.97
N ASN A 109 -13.27 21.09 -0.85
CA ASN A 109 -14.22 20.65 0.19
C ASN A 109 -14.10 21.46 1.49
N GLY A 110 -13.39 22.61 1.48
CA GLY A 110 -13.23 23.47 2.64
C GLY A 110 -12.42 22.82 3.78
N ARG A 111 -11.47 21.95 3.42
CA ARG A 111 -10.58 21.24 4.34
C ARG A 111 -9.12 21.64 4.11
N SER A 112 -8.29 21.38 5.11
CA SER A 112 -6.83 21.52 5.05
C SER A 112 -6.15 20.19 5.38
N TRP A 113 -4.83 20.15 5.22
CA TRP A 113 -4.01 19.01 5.63
C TRP A 113 -4.12 18.66 7.12
N ASP A 114 -4.54 19.59 7.99
CA ASP A 114 -4.77 19.34 9.42
C ASP A 114 -5.90 18.33 9.67
N SER A 115 -6.77 18.11 8.67
CA SER A 115 -7.81 17.09 8.74
C SER A 115 -7.26 15.67 8.55
N VAL A 116 -6.09 15.52 7.94
CA VAL A 116 -5.47 14.23 7.60
C VAL A 116 -4.39 13.90 8.63
N GLN A 117 -4.36 12.65 9.10
CA GLN A 117 -3.32 12.20 10.04
C GLN A 117 -1.92 12.47 9.47
N ALA A 118 -1.05 13.08 10.28
CA ALA A 118 0.31 13.49 9.91
C ALA A 118 0.41 14.52 8.75
N GLY A 119 -0.72 15.09 8.32
CA GLY A 119 -0.80 16.18 7.34
C GLY A 119 -0.10 15.89 6.02
N LEU A 120 0.35 16.97 5.36
CA LEU A 120 1.11 16.90 4.11
C LEU A 120 2.40 16.07 4.26
N PRO A 121 3.22 16.21 5.32
CA PRO A 121 4.43 15.38 5.48
C PRO A 121 4.11 13.88 5.44
N GLY A 122 3.06 13.47 6.17
CA GLY A 122 2.64 12.07 6.20
C GLY A 122 2.12 11.56 4.86
N ALA A 123 1.50 12.41 4.03
CA ALA A 123 1.05 12.03 2.70
C ALA A 123 2.21 11.90 1.70
N VAL A 124 3.20 12.79 1.78
CA VAL A 124 4.43 12.69 0.97
C VAL A 124 5.18 11.41 1.27
N GLU A 125 5.31 11.06 2.55
CA GLU A 125 5.92 9.80 2.99
C GLU A 125 5.25 8.59 2.35
N VAL A 126 3.91 8.52 2.38
CA VAL A 126 3.14 7.45 1.72
C VAL A 126 3.52 7.32 0.24
N ALA A 127 3.61 8.44 -0.49
CA ALA A 127 3.96 8.43 -1.90
C ALA A 127 5.39 7.96 -2.15
N VAL A 128 6.35 8.38 -1.32
CA VAL A 128 7.76 7.96 -1.44
C VAL A 128 7.92 6.47 -1.15
N VAL A 129 7.34 5.99 -0.05
CA VAL A 129 7.36 4.57 0.32
C VAL A 129 6.71 3.72 -0.77
N ARG A 130 5.52 4.12 -1.24
CA ARG A 130 4.84 3.43 -2.34
C ARG A 130 5.71 3.34 -3.59
N ASN A 131 6.38 4.42 -3.97
CA ASN A 131 7.23 4.45 -5.17
C ASN A 131 8.46 3.54 -5.03
N ALA A 132 9.08 3.50 -3.85
CA ALA A 132 10.21 2.59 -3.58
C ALA A 132 9.83 1.12 -3.81
N PHE A 133 8.62 0.73 -3.42
CA PHE A 133 8.11 -0.62 -3.70
C PHE A 133 7.65 -0.81 -5.15
N ALA A 134 6.93 0.15 -5.72
CA ALA A 134 6.43 0.06 -7.08
C ALA A 134 7.56 -0.03 -8.13
N HIS A 135 8.72 0.56 -7.84
CA HIS A 135 9.91 0.49 -8.68
C HIS A 135 10.89 -0.62 -8.28
N GLY A 136 10.59 -1.37 -7.22
CA GLY A 136 11.43 -2.48 -6.74
C GLY A 136 12.75 -2.05 -6.08
N THR A 137 13.00 -0.76 -5.89
CA THR A 137 14.27 -0.25 -5.33
C THR A 137 14.39 -0.45 -3.82
N ARG A 138 13.25 -0.51 -3.12
CA ARG A 138 13.15 -0.64 -1.64
C ARG A 138 14.02 0.38 -0.88
N THR A 139 14.30 1.51 -1.50
CA THR A 139 15.15 2.60 -0.97
C THR A 139 14.57 3.94 -1.39
N VAL A 140 14.83 4.97 -0.58
CA VAL A 140 14.47 6.35 -0.89
C VAL A 140 15.39 6.86 -2.00
N ASP A 141 14.83 7.19 -3.16
CA ASP A 141 15.60 7.80 -4.25
C ASP A 141 15.88 9.30 -3.99
N ALA A 142 16.70 9.92 -4.85
CA ALA A 142 17.06 11.32 -4.72
C ALA A 142 15.85 12.28 -4.81
N GLN A 143 14.80 11.91 -5.55
CA GLN A 143 13.61 12.72 -5.70
C GLN A 143 12.70 12.59 -4.46
N GLY A 144 12.56 11.39 -3.92
CA GLY A 144 11.85 11.11 -2.68
C GLY A 144 12.48 11.82 -1.50
N ALA A 145 13.82 11.81 -1.39
CA ALA A 145 14.53 12.55 -0.35
C ALA A 145 14.26 14.05 -0.44
N LYS A 146 14.31 14.64 -1.64
CA LYS A 146 13.98 16.07 -1.85
C LYS A 146 12.53 16.40 -1.46
N ARG A 147 11.57 15.55 -1.84
CA ARG A 147 10.15 15.73 -1.49
C ARG A 147 9.93 15.69 0.02
N LEU A 148 10.55 14.73 0.71
CA LEU A 148 10.48 14.60 2.17
C LEU A 148 11.13 15.79 2.89
N GLN A 149 12.29 16.25 2.42
CA GLN A 149 12.96 17.43 2.97
C GLN A 149 12.13 18.71 2.79
N ALA A 150 11.46 18.86 1.64
CA ALA A 150 10.57 20.01 1.37
C ALA A 150 9.39 20.12 2.35
N VAL A 151 9.00 19.01 2.98
CA VAL A 151 7.96 18.95 4.01
C VAL A 151 8.52 18.76 5.42
N GLY A 152 9.81 19.04 5.63
CA GLY A 152 10.46 19.04 6.94
C GLY A 152 10.90 17.67 7.46
N THR A 153 10.82 16.61 6.65
CA THR A 153 11.27 15.26 7.03
C THR A 153 12.73 15.04 6.61
N GLN A 154 13.60 14.80 7.58
CA GLN A 154 15.02 14.54 7.34
C GLN A 154 15.22 13.08 6.95
N VAL A 155 15.60 12.85 5.69
CA VAL A 155 15.90 11.53 5.14
C VAL A 155 17.01 11.65 4.11
N SER A 156 17.82 10.60 3.96
CA SER A 156 18.87 10.53 2.94
C SER A 156 18.47 9.63 1.79
N ALA A 157 18.92 9.98 0.58
CA ALA A 157 18.82 9.08 -0.57
C ALA A 157 19.64 7.80 -0.29
N GLY A 158 19.13 6.65 -0.72
CA GLY A 158 19.67 5.33 -0.44
C GLY A 158 19.23 4.73 0.90
N GLN A 159 18.50 5.48 1.74
CA GLN A 159 17.94 4.93 2.97
C GLN A 159 16.94 3.81 2.65
N ALA A 160 17.08 2.67 3.33
CA ALA A 160 16.18 1.53 3.17
C ALA A 160 14.75 1.91 3.58
N VAL A 161 13.78 1.42 2.82
CA VAL A 161 12.36 1.59 3.09
C VAL A 161 11.82 0.29 3.70
N THR A 162 11.21 0.39 4.87
CA THR A 162 10.50 -0.68 5.56
C THR A 162 8.99 -0.59 5.33
N LEU A 163 8.29 -1.71 5.48
CA LEU A 163 6.83 -1.74 5.47
C LEU A 163 6.27 -2.91 6.29
N THR A 164 6.23 -2.69 7.59
CA THR A 164 5.51 -3.49 8.57
C THR A 164 4.00 -3.34 8.40
N TYR A 165 3.24 -4.24 9.05
CA TYR A 165 1.78 -4.13 9.07
C TYR A 165 1.29 -2.84 9.74
N GLU A 166 2.00 -2.37 10.77
CA GLU A 166 1.67 -1.15 11.50
C GLU A 166 1.90 0.10 10.63
N GLU A 167 3.06 0.18 9.96
CA GLU A 167 3.35 1.25 8.98
C GLU A 167 2.31 1.25 7.85
N LEU A 168 1.97 0.08 7.29
CA LEU A 168 0.91 -0.04 6.29
C LEU A 168 -0.43 0.49 6.82
N ARG A 169 -0.81 0.12 8.04
CA ARG A 169 -2.07 0.56 8.65
C ARG A 169 -2.10 2.08 8.78
N GLU A 170 -1.02 2.71 9.23
CA GLU A 170 -0.92 4.16 9.28
C GLU A 170 -1.04 4.81 7.91
N TYR A 171 -0.28 4.35 6.92
CA TYR A 171 -0.34 4.88 5.56
C TYR A 171 -1.74 4.76 4.96
N ARG A 172 -2.44 3.65 5.21
CA ARG A 172 -3.82 3.46 4.80
C ARG A 172 -4.78 4.40 5.53
N ILE A 173 -4.56 4.71 6.81
CA ILE A 173 -5.37 5.71 7.52
C ILE A 173 -5.21 7.10 6.90
N ARG A 174 -3.98 7.49 6.52
CA ARG A 174 -3.70 8.77 5.85
C ARG A 174 -4.43 8.87 4.50
N LEU A 175 -4.31 7.83 3.66
CA LEU A 175 -5.01 7.74 2.37
C LEU A 175 -6.54 7.76 2.54
N ARG A 176 -7.06 7.02 3.53
CA ARG A 176 -8.48 7.04 3.89
C ARG A 176 -8.96 8.42 4.32
N GLY A 177 -8.13 9.16 5.06
CA GLY A 177 -8.38 10.54 5.43
C GLY A 177 -8.55 11.42 4.19
N ILE A 178 -7.66 11.28 3.20
CA ILE A 178 -7.76 12.03 1.94
C ILE A 178 -9.05 11.68 1.19
N LEU A 179 -9.41 10.40 1.06
CA LEU A 179 -10.70 10.00 0.46
C LEU A 179 -11.88 10.67 1.16
N ARG A 180 -11.92 10.60 2.49
CA ARG A 180 -13.01 11.13 3.31
C ARG A 180 -13.14 12.65 3.15
N TYR A 181 -12.05 13.38 3.36
CA TYR A 181 -12.04 14.83 3.40
C TYR A 181 -11.94 15.47 2.00
N GLY A 182 -11.53 14.71 0.99
CA GLY A 182 -11.50 15.10 -0.42
C GLY A 182 -12.83 14.87 -1.16
N GLY A 183 -13.89 14.48 -0.44
CA GLY A 183 -15.26 14.43 -0.99
C GLY A 183 -15.69 13.10 -1.58
N ALA A 184 -15.01 11.99 -1.24
CA ALA A 184 -15.41 10.65 -1.68
C ALA A 184 -16.53 10.03 -0.82
N ASP A 185 -16.86 10.64 0.33
CA ASP A 185 -18.07 10.28 1.08
C ASP A 185 -19.33 10.67 0.29
N PRO A 186 -20.37 9.82 0.29
CA PRO A 186 -21.65 10.19 -0.30
C PRO A 186 -22.16 11.47 0.35
N LYS A 187 -22.43 12.49 -0.45
CA LYS A 187 -23.16 13.67 0.04
C LYS A 187 -24.51 13.17 0.54
N VAL A 188 -24.77 13.29 1.84
CA VAL A 188 -26.11 13.07 2.38
C VAL A 188 -27.00 14.06 1.64
N SER A 189 -27.87 13.55 0.76
CA SER A 189 -28.90 14.36 0.13
C SER A 189 -29.75 14.94 1.26
N SER A 190 -29.63 16.24 1.50
CA SER A 190 -30.58 16.99 2.30
C SER A 190 -31.92 16.94 1.57
N SER A 191 -32.75 15.98 1.95
CA SER A 191 -34.17 15.98 1.61
C SER A 191 -34.74 17.31 2.10
N LYS A 192 -35.15 18.14 1.15
CA LYS A 192 -36.09 19.25 1.38
C LYS A 192 -37.46 18.70 1.72
#